data_AF-A0A2D4KH14-F1
#
_entry.id   AF-A0A2D4KH14-F1
#
_cell.length_a   1.000
_cell.length_b   1.000
_cell.length_c   1.000
_cell.angle_alpha   90.00
_cell.angle_beta   90.00
_cell.angle_gamma   90.00
#
_symmetry.space_group_name_H-M   'P 1'
#
loop_
_entity.id
_entity.type
_entity.pdbx_description
1 polymer ?
#
loop_
_entity_poly.entity_id
_entity_poly.type
_entity_poly.pdbx_seq_one_letter_code
_entity_poly.pdbx_strand_id
1 'polypeptide(L)'
;MISQAAPPPLLLLQDSLSDSLRVCYKYLNQTSRSFAAVIQALDGELRHAVCIFYLVLRALDTVEDDMTISLEAKVPMLHNFHSYLYQPDWKFMDSREKD
;
A
#
# COMPACT_ATOMS: atom_id res chain seq x y z
N MET A 1 7.37 -30.53 34.47
CA MET A 1 7.54 -29.08 34.57
C MET A 1 7.71 -28.55 33.16
N ILE A 2 6.68 -27.91 32.62
CA ILE A 2 6.63 -27.47 31.23
C ILE A 2 7.41 -26.17 31.15
N SER A 3 8.59 -26.19 30.53
CA SER A 3 9.38 -24.97 30.31
C SER A 3 8.75 -24.21 29.14
N GLN A 4 8.09 -23.09 29.44
CA GLN A 4 7.54 -22.18 28.45
C GLN A 4 8.71 -21.57 27.66
N ALA A 5 8.77 -21.84 26.35
CA ALA A 5 9.64 -21.11 25.45
C ALA A 5 9.11 -19.67 25.35
N ALA A 6 9.96 -18.69 25.63
CA ALA A 6 9.61 -17.28 25.45
C ALA A 6 9.20 -17.03 23.98
N PRO A 7 8.17 -16.21 23.72
CA PRO A 7 7.82 -15.86 22.35
C PRO A 7 9.04 -15.20 21.69
N PRO A 8 9.39 -15.58 20.44
CA PRO A 8 10.53 -15.01 19.76
C PRO A 8 10.38 -13.49 19.68
N PRO A 9 11.48 -12.72 19.82
CA PRO A 9 11.41 -11.27 19.68
C PRO A 9 10.81 -10.92 18.31
N LEU A 10 9.82 -10.02 18.29
CA LEU A 10 9.10 -9.55 17.10
C LEU A 10 10.01 -9.04 15.96
N LEU A 11 11.30 -8.83 16.25
CA LEU A 11 12.35 -8.45 15.30
C LEU A 11 12.76 -9.58 14.32
N LEU A 12 12.55 -10.86 14.65
CA LEU A 12 12.98 -11.98 13.79
C LEU A 12 12.10 -12.21 12.55
N LEU A 13 10.92 -11.59 12.46
CA LEU A 13 10.05 -11.67 11.28
C LEU A 13 10.41 -10.64 10.19
N GLN A 14 11.39 -9.79 10.45
CA GLN A 14 11.82 -8.74 9.52
C GLN A 14 12.74 -9.27 8.40
N ASP A 15 13.24 -10.50 8.54
CA ASP A 15 14.34 -11.07 7.74
C ASP A 15 13.94 -11.69 6.38
N SER A 16 12.68 -11.58 5.92
CA SER A 16 12.35 -11.98 4.53
C SER A 16 11.29 -11.14 3.83
N LEU A 17 11.22 -9.83 4.11
CA LEU A 17 10.41 -8.94 3.27
C LEU A 17 10.88 -9.01 1.82
N SER A 18 9.98 -9.29 0.88
CA SER A 18 10.26 -9.22 -0.55
C SER A 18 10.67 -7.80 -0.95
N ASP A 19 11.45 -7.67 -2.02
CA ASP A 19 11.89 -6.35 -2.51
C ASP A 19 10.68 -5.46 -2.86
N SER A 20 9.62 -6.05 -3.41
CA SER A 20 8.35 -5.35 -3.70
C SER A 20 7.68 -4.80 -2.43
N LEU A 21 7.63 -5.58 -1.35
CA LEU A 21 7.00 -5.17 -0.10
C LEU A 21 7.82 -4.06 0.59
N ARG A 22 9.15 -4.09 0.49
CA ARG A 22 9.99 -2.96 0.97
C ARG A 22 9.69 -1.68 0.21
N VAL A 23 9.49 -1.76 -1.10
CA VAL A 23 9.08 -0.62 -1.93
C VAL A 23 7.70 -0.10 -1.51
N CYS A 24 6.74 -0.97 -1.22
CA CYS A 24 5.43 -0.57 -0.66
C CYS A 24 5.59 0.22 0.65
N TYR A 25 6.40 -0.26 1.60
CA TYR A 25 6.65 0.49 2.84
C TYR A 25 7.35 1.83 2.60
N LYS A 26 8.23 1.92 1.60
CA LYS A 26 8.82 3.20 1.21
C LYS A 26 7.74 4.18 0.74
N TYR A 27 6.84 3.76 -0.14
CA TYR A 27 5.74 4.60 -0.60
C TYR A 27 4.79 4.99 0.53
N LEU A 28 4.49 4.06 1.44
CA LEU A 28 3.65 4.33 2.61
C LEU A 28 4.22 5.48 3.46
N ASN A 29 5.54 5.44 3.73
CA ASN A 29 6.19 6.50 4.51
C ASN A 29 6.19 7.86 3.77
N GLN A 30 6.25 7.86 2.43
CA GLN A 30 6.23 9.08 1.63
C GLN A 30 4.85 9.74 1.59
N THR A 31 3.79 8.96 1.43
CA THR A 31 2.41 9.49 1.22
C THR A 31 1.65 9.74 2.52
N SER A 32 2.02 9.05 3.61
CA SER A 32 1.21 8.97 4.84
C SER A 32 1.84 9.64 6.06
N ARG A 33 3.17 9.76 6.10
CA ARG A 33 4.00 10.26 7.22
C ARG A 33 3.56 9.74 8.59
N SER A 34 2.65 10.44 9.28
CA SER A 34 2.16 10.08 10.61
C SER A 34 1.39 8.77 10.63
N PHE A 35 0.57 8.49 9.61
CA PHE A 35 -0.25 7.28 9.59
C PHE A 35 0.57 6.04 9.19
N ALA A 36 1.72 6.20 8.52
CA ALA A 36 2.68 5.12 8.29
C ALA A 36 3.20 4.48 9.59
N ALA A 37 3.42 5.28 10.64
CA ALA A 37 3.87 4.77 11.93
C ALA A 37 2.80 3.93 12.64
N VAL A 38 1.54 4.35 12.53
CA VAL A 38 0.38 3.61 13.09
C VAL A 38 0.23 2.27 12.37
N ILE A 39 0.32 2.25 11.05
CA ILE A 39 0.25 1.01 10.27
C ILE A 39 1.40 0.08 10.62
N GLN A 40 2.63 0.60 10.75
CA GLN A 40 3.82 -0.20 11.08
C GLN A 40 3.79 -0.80 12.50
N ALA A 41 3.01 -0.22 13.41
CA ALA A 41 2.80 -0.73 14.76
C ALA A 41 1.79 -1.89 14.83
N LEU A 42 1.09 -2.21 13.73
CA LEU A 42 0.21 -3.38 13.67
C LEU A 42 1.02 -4.69 13.69
N ASP A 43 0.43 -5.72 14.28
CA ASP A 43 1.07 -7.02 14.43
C ASP A 43 0.94 -7.90 13.17
N GLY A 44 2.01 -8.66 12.91
CA GLY A 44 2.00 -9.79 11.97
C GLY A 44 1.53 -9.45 10.55
N GLU A 45 0.68 -10.33 10.00
CA GLU A 45 0.17 -10.25 8.63
C GLU A 45 -0.78 -9.05 8.40
N LEU A 46 -1.47 -8.60 9.46
CA LEU A 46 -2.40 -7.48 9.37
C LEU A 46 -1.68 -6.19 8.92
N ARG A 47 -0.45 -6.00 9.40
CA ARG A 47 0.42 -4.89 9.01
C ARG A 47 0.64 -4.81 7.50
N HIS A 48 0.84 -5.97 6.86
CA HIS A 48 1.09 -6.06 5.43
C HIS A 48 -0.20 -5.82 4.64
N ALA A 49 -1.31 -6.43 5.06
CA ALA A 49 -2.61 -6.23 4.44
C ALA A 49 -3.05 -4.76 4.47
N VAL A 50 -2.91 -4.08 5.62
CA VAL A 50 -3.27 -2.67 5.78
C VAL A 50 -2.35 -1.75 4.98
N CYS A 51 -1.04 -2.05 4.91
CA CYS A 51 -0.09 -1.31 4.07
C CYS A 51 -0.52 -1.34 2.58
N ILE A 52 -0.81 -2.52 2.04
CA ILE A 52 -1.25 -2.64 0.65
C ILE A 52 -2.61 -1.98 0.43
N PHE A 53 -3.57 -2.21 1.33
CA PHE A 53 -4.90 -1.60 1.24
C PHE A 53 -4.81 -0.07 1.20
N TYR A 54 -3.98 0.53 2.07
CA TYR A 54 -3.75 1.97 2.08
C TYR A 54 -3.18 2.49 0.76
N LEU A 55 -2.18 1.81 0.19
CA LEU A 55 -1.55 2.24 -1.06
C LEU A 55 -2.48 2.13 -2.26
N VAL A 56 -3.34 1.10 -2.29
CA VAL A 56 -4.38 0.94 -3.31
C VAL A 56 -5.37 2.10 -3.26
N LEU A 57 -5.86 2.43 -2.06
CA LEU A 57 -6.76 3.58 -1.89
C LEU A 57 -6.07 4.89 -2.22
N ARG A 58 -4.81 5.08 -1.82
CA ARG A 58 -4.05 6.28 -2.17
C ARG A 58 -3.92 6.46 -3.68
N ALA A 59 -3.65 5.39 -4.42
CA ALA A 59 -3.59 5.45 -5.87
C ALA A 59 -4.95 5.76 -6.52
N LEU A 60 -6.05 5.27 -5.92
CA LEU A 60 -7.40 5.62 -6.35
C LEU A 60 -7.70 7.11 -6.12
N ASP A 61 -7.42 7.60 -4.91
CA ASP A 61 -7.59 9.01 -4.52
C ASP A 61 -6.80 9.93 -5.47
N THR A 62 -5.54 9.59 -5.81
CA THR A 62 -4.74 10.36 -6.78
C THR A 62 -5.44 10.50 -8.15
N VAL A 63 -6.07 9.43 -8.65
CA VAL A 63 -6.81 9.46 -9.92
C VAL A 63 -8.12 10.26 -9.80
N GLU A 64 -8.81 10.13 -8.66
CA GLU A 64 -10.04 10.86 -8.37
C GLU A 64 -9.78 12.37 -8.31
N ASP A 65 -8.76 12.78 -7.55
CA ASP A 65 -8.42 14.17 -7.26
C ASP A 65 -7.75 14.89 -8.44
N ASP A 66 -7.09 14.17 -9.35
CA ASP A 66 -6.38 14.78 -10.48
C ASP A 66 -7.35 15.42 -11.49
N MET A 67 -7.50 16.74 -11.40
CA MET A 67 -8.39 17.54 -12.26
C MET A 67 -7.88 17.68 -13.70
N THR A 68 -6.68 17.19 -14.02
CA THR A 68 -6.12 17.21 -15.38
C THR A 68 -6.55 16.03 -16.24
N ILE A 69 -7.06 14.95 -15.61
CA ILE A 69 -7.60 13.79 -16.31
C ILE A 69 -9.04 14.09 -16.75
N SER A 70 -9.32 13.93 -18.04
CA SER A 70 -10.68 14.14 -18.57
C SER A 70 -11.67 13.16 -17.96
N LEU A 71 -12.93 13.58 -17.78
CA LEU A 71 -14.00 12.72 -17.25
C LEU A 71 -14.21 11.46 -18.08
N GLU A 72 -14.05 11.55 -19.41
CA GLU A 72 -14.17 10.43 -20.34
C GLU A 72 -13.15 9.32 -20.04
N ALA A 73 -11.94 9.67 -19.61
CA ALA A 73 -10.91 8.71 -19.20
C ALA A 73 -11.03 8.33 -17.71
N LYS A 74 -11.36 9.29 -16.84
CA LYS A 74 -11.41 9.11 -15.39
C LYS A 74 -12.53 8.15 -14.97
N VAL A 75 -13.76 8.34 -15.46
CA VAL A 75 -14.92 7.53 -15.09
C VAL A 75 -14.71 6.02 -15.32
N PRO A 76 -14.31 5.55 -16.52
CA PRO A 76 -14.05 4.13 -16.72
C PRO A 76 -12.84 3.64 -15.92
N MET A 77 -11.85 4.50 -15.66
CA MET A 77 -10.69 4.13 -14.84
C MET A 77 -11.09 3.85 -13.39
N LEU A 78 -11.91 4.72 -12.79
CA LEU A 78 -12.41 4.55 -11.42
C LEU A 78 -13.32 3.31 -11.30
N HIS A 79 -14.24 3.10 -12.26
CA HIS A 79 -15.11 1.92 -12.26
C HIS A 79 -14.33 0.60 -12.37
N ASN A 80 -13.27 0.58 -13.18
CA ASN A 80 -12.48 -0.64 -13.42
C ASN A 80 -11.27 -0.76 -12.50
N PHE A 81 -11.04 0.17 -11.57
CA PHE A 81 -9.82 0.23 -10.76
C PHE A 81 -9.53 -1.07 -10.00
N HIS A 82 -10.58 -1.68 -9.43
CA HIS A 82 -10.47 -2.96 -8.73
C HIS A 82 -10.00 -4.12 -9.64
N SER A 83 -10.26 -4.04 -10.95
CA SER A 83 -9.84 -5.07 -11.91
C SER A 83 -8.35 -4.96 -12.24
N TYR A 84 -7.78 -3.75 -12.17
CA TYR A 84 -6.36 -3.51 -12.44
C TYR A 84 -5.45 -4.12 -11.37
N LEU A 85 -5.96 -4.36 -10.16
CA LEU A 85 -5.24 -5.08 -9.10
C LEU A 85 -4.79 -6.49 -9.51
N TYR A 86 -5.46 -7.08 -10.50
CA TYR A 86 -5.14 -8.40 -11.05
C TYR A 86 -4.33 -8.35 -12.35
N GLN A 87 -3.88 -7.16 -12.76
CA GLN A 87 -3.10 -6.94 -13.97
C GLN A 87 -1.67 -6.50 -13.60
N PRO A 88 -0.68 -7.41 -13.58
CA PRO A 88 0.67 -7.12 -13.09
C PRO A 88 1.40 -5.98 -13.83
N ASP A 89 1.10 -5.80 -15.12
CA ASP A 89 1.75 -4.81 -15.97
C ASP A 89 1.01 -3.46 -16.01
N TRP A 90 -0.12 -3.35 -15.29
CA TRP A 90 -0.91 -2.13 -15.29
C TRP A 90 -0.19 -1.00 -14.55
N LYS A 91 -0.14 0.17 -15.21
CA LYS A 91 0.41 1.41 -14.66
C LYS A 91 -0.25 2.60 -15.34
N PHE A 92 -0.44 3.68 -14.60
CA PHE A 92 -0.93 4.94 -15.11
C PHE A 92 0.14 6.01 -14.97
N MET A 93 0.54 6.66 -16.07
CA MET A 93 1.68 7.59 -16.12
C MET A 93 1.28 9.04 -16.42
N ASP A 94 -0.01 9.29 -16.68
CA ASP A 94 -0.49 10.60 -17.14
C ASP A 94 -1.03 11.48 -16.00
N SER A 95 -0.96 11.00 -14.74
CA SER A 95 -1.32 11.83 -13.59
C SER A 95 -0.31 12.95 -13.37
N ARG A 96 -0.82 14.14 -13.07
CA ARG A 96 -0.05 15.34 -12.73
C ARG A 96 -0.30 15.81 -11.30
N GLU A 97 -1.10 15.08 -10.55
CA GLU A 97 -1.32 15.34 -9.14
C GLU A 97 -0.01 15.21 -8.37
N LYS A 98 0.27 16.20 -7.52
CA LYS A 98 1.47 16.24 -6.68
C LYS A 98 1.05 16.23 -5.23
N ASP A 99 0.91 15.02 -4.68
CA ASP A 99 0.89 14.78 -3.23
C ASP A 99 2.18 15.30 -2.56
#